data_AF-A0A8I1PAX7-F1
#
_entry.id   AF-A0A8I1PAX7-F1
#
_cell.length_a   1.000
_cell.length_b   1.000
_cell.length_c   1.000
_cell.angle_alpha   90.00
_cell.angle_beta   90.00
_cell.angle_gamma   90.00
#
_symmetry.space_group_name_H-M   'P 1'
#
loop_
_entity.id
_entity.type
_entity.pdbx_description
1 polymer ?
#
loop_
_entity_poly.entity_id
_entity_poly.type
_entity_poly.pdbx_seq_one_letter_code
_entity_poly.pdbx_strand_id
1 'polypeptide(L)'
;MILEAARAAISRLFTREFRAVFLKSLGLTLLALVAAWFGLRELFDVFAWPWLDALVPGLPSWAGWLGVVAAVFAGIGLALALALLVAPVTALVAGLFLDDIAEVVERTDYPADPPGRAMPALAALWLSIKFLGVVILGNILALLMLLLPGVNVAAFFLVNGYLLGREFFEFAAMRFRPEAEARAMRRRNGLTVFGAGLVIAAFLAVPLLNLLTPLFAAAMMVNLHKMIAARESRLAAPAAAPRVAG
;
A
#
# COMPACT_ATOMS: atom_id res chain seq x y z
N MET A 1 -6.13 -12.53 17.05
CA MET A 1 -5.78 -12.46 15.61
C MET A 1 -5.17 -11.12 15.21
N ILE A 2 -5.93 -10.02 15.08
CA ILE A 2 -5.39 -8.74 14.59
C ILE A 2 -4.25 -8.21 15.46
N LEU A 3 -4.45 -8.13 16.77
CA LEU A 3 -3.42 -7.65 17.71
C LEU A 3 -2.19 -8.55 17.76
N GLU A 4 -2.37 -9.87 17.67
CA GLU A 4 -1.26 -10.83 17.61
C GLU A 4 -0.46 -10.65 16.33
N ALA A 5 -1.12 -10.51 15.17
CA ALA A 5 -0.46 -10.26 13.90
C ALA A 5 0.29 -8.91 13.89
N ALA A 6 -0.30 -7.86 14.47
CA ALA A 6 0.35 -6.56 14.62
C ALA A 6 1.58 -6.64 15.54
N ARG A 7 1.46 -7.33 16.68
CA ARG A 7 2.57 -7.53 17.62
C ARG A 7 3.71 -8.31 16.98
N ALA A 8 3.39 -9.39 16.26
CA ALA A 8 4.37 -10.17 15.50
C ALA A 8 5.09 -9.27 14.49
N ALA A 9 4.36 -8.53 13.67
CA ALA A 9 4.93 -7.60 12.69
C ALA A 9 5.85 -6.54 13.33
N ILE A 10 5.44 -5.90 14.43
CA ILE A 10 6.24 -4.89 15.14
C ILE A 10 7.55 -5.49 15.66
N SER A 11 7.50 -6.69 16.25
CA SER A 11 8.71 -7.36 16.77
C SER A 11 9.74 -7.67 15.69
N ARG A 12 9.31 -7.73 14.42
CA ARG A 12 10.17 -8.03 13.26
C ARG A 12 10.75 -6.79 12.58
N LEU A 13 10.14 -5.62 12.72
CA LEU A 13 10.60 -4.38 12.04
C LEU A 13 12.08 -4.04 12.29
N PHE A 14 12.64 -4.44 13.43
CA PHE A 14 14.02 -4.11 13.82
C PHE A 14 15.03 -5.25 13.61
N THR A 15 14.64 -6.38 13.02
CA THR A 15 15.56 -7.49 12.76
C THR A 15 16.53 -7.17 11.62
N ARG A 16 17.62 -7.94 11.49
CA ARG A 16 18.65 -7.69 10.46
C ARG A 16 18.11 -7.96 9.06
N GLU A 17 17.25 -8.96 8.94
CA GLU A 17 16.59 -9.39 7.71
C GLU A 17 15.63 -8.31 7.21
N PHE A 18 14.77 -7.77 8.08
CA PHE A 18 13.84 -6.70 7.73
C PHE A 18 14.57 -5.40 7.36
N ARG A 19 15.68 -5.08 8.05
CA ARG A 19 16.50 -3.92 7.70
C ARG A 19 17.15 -4.04 6.32
N ALA A 20 17.60 -5.24 5.93
CA ALA A 20 18.15 -5.47 4.60
C ALA A 20 17.10 -5.27 3.50
N VAL A 21 15.90 -5.82 3.71
CA VAL A 21 14.75 -5.62 2.81
C VAL A 21 14.35 -4.14 2.76
N PHE A 22 14.30 -3.47 3.92
CA PHE A 22 14.03 -2.04 4.00
C PHE A 22 15.02 -1.22 3.17
N LEU A 23 16.33 -1.42 3.35
CA LEU A 23 17.35 -0.67 2.61
C LEU A 23 17.30 -0.93 1.10
N LYS A 24 17.09 -2.18 0.70
CA LYS A 24 16.86 -2.55 -0.72
C LYS A 24 15.63 -1.83 -1.28
N SER A 25 14.52 -1.85 -0.52
CA SER A 25 13.28 -1.20 -0.90
C SER A 25 13.41 0.32 -1.01
N LEU A 26 14.10 0.93 -0.06
CA LEU A 26 14.36 2.36 -0.04
C LEU A 26 15.24 2.77 -1.21
N GLY A 27 16.32 2.03 -1.47
CA GLY A 27 17.20 2.29 -2.61
C GLY A 27 16.49 2.19 -3.96
N LEU A 28 15.68 1.14 -4.16
CA LEU A 28 14.94 0.96 -5.40
C LEU A 28 13.79 1.98 -5.54
N THR A 29 13.16 2.38 -4.43
CA THR A 29 12.18 3.47 -4.40
C THR A 29 12.80 4.79 -4.83
N LEU A 30 13.97 5.14 -4.27
CA LEU A 30 14.70 6.35 -4.64
C LEU A 30 15.09 6.32 -6.12
N LEU A 31 15.56 5.18 -6.62
CA LEU A 31 15.88 5.01 -8.03
C LEU A 31 14.64 5.17 -8.93
N ALA A 32 13.51 4.60 -8.55
CA ALA A 32 12.24 4.75 -9.27
C ALA A 32 11.75 6.21 -9.26
N LEU A 33 11.88 6.91 -8.12
CA LEU A 33 11.54 8.33 -8.00
C LEU A 33 12.43 9.20 -8.88
N VAL A 34 13.73 8.93 -8.93
CA VAL A 34 14.67 9.65 -9.81
C VAL A 34 14.31 9.40 -11.28
N ALA A 35 14.07 8.14 -11.66
CA ALA A 35 13.65 7.80 -13.01
C ALA A 35 12.31 8.46 -13.39
N ALA A 36 11.34 8.47 -12.46
CA ALA A 36 10.05 9.13 -12.65
C ALA A 36 10.22 10.65 -12.77
N TRP A 37 11.08 11.27 -11.97
CA TRP A 37 11.36 12.71 -12.06
C TRP A 37 11.86 13.09 -13.45
N PHE A 38 12.89 12.40 -13.96
CA PHE A 38 13.40 12.66 -15.31
C PHE A 38 12.36 12.34 -16.37
N GLY A 39 11.68 11.19 -16.27
CA GLY A 39 10.66 10.79 -17.25
C GLY A 39 9.48 11.76 -17.32
N LEU A 40 8.93 12.18 -16.18
CA LEU A 40 7.83 13.15 -16.13
C LEU A 40 8.27 14.54 -16.57
N ARG A 41 9.50 14.96 -16.23
CA ARG A 41 10.07 16.23 -16.69
C ARG A 41 10.19 16.27 -18.20
N GLU A 42 10.81 15.26 -18.81
CA GLU A 42 10.95 15.19 -20.26
C GLU A 42 9.58 15.10 -20.95
N LEU A 43 8.64 14.34 -20.38
CA LEU A 43 7.27 14.28 -20.90
C LEU A 43 6.58 15.64 -20.82
N PHE A 44 6.75 16.36 -19.72
CA PHE A 44 6.21 17.72 -19.56
C PHE A 44 6.83 18.68 -20.56
N ASP A 45 8.17 18.68 -20.71
CA ASP A 45 8.90 19.57 -21.61
C ASP A 45 8.52 19.31 -23.09
N VAL A 46 8.25 18.06 -23.46
CA VAL A 46 7.87 17.70 -24.84
C VAL A 46 6.38 17.92 -25.13
N PHE A 47 5.49 17.54 -24.20
CA PHE A 47 4.05 17.47 -24.48
C PHE A 47 3.23 18.57 -23.83
N ALA A 48 3.61 19.08 -22.66
CA ALA A 48 2.84 20.08 -21.92
C ALA A 48 3.38 21.50 -22.13
N TRP A 49 4.71 21.65 -22.13
CA TRP A 49 5.37 22.95 -22.25
C TRP A 49 5.02 23.69 -23.55
N PRO A 50 4.99 23.07 -24.74
CA PRO A 50 4.64 23.79 -25.97
C PRO A 50 3.22 24.35 -25.95
N TRP A 51 2.28 23.64 -25.33
CA TRP A 51 0.90 24.11 -25.16
C TRP A 51 0.82 25.23 -24.13
N LEU A 52 1.59 25.14 -23.04
CA LEU A 52 1.64 26.16 -22.00
C LEU A 52 2.25 27.47 -22.52
N ASP A 53 3.34 27.38 -23.27
CA ASP A 53 4.02 28.51 -23.92
C ASP A 53 3.12 29.16 -25.00
N ALA A 54 2.34 28.36 -25.74
CA ALA A 54 1.34 28.86 -26.68
C ALA A 54 0.13 29.53 -25.99
N LEU A 55 -0.29 29.02 -24.82
CA LEU A 55 -1.37 29.60 -24.02
C LEU A 55 -0.95 30.89 -23.30
N VAL A 56 0.33 31.02 -22.93
CA VAL A 56 0.86 32.19 -22.23
C VAL A 56 2.23 32.61 -22.81
N PRO A 57 2.26 33.24 -24.00
CA PRO A 57 3.52 33.62 -24.64
C PRO A 57 4.17 34.80 -23.91
N GLY A 58 5.44 34.65 -23.49
CA GLY A 58 6.30 35.76 -23.09
C GLY A 58 5.81 36.59 -21.89
N LEU A 59 5.65 35.99 -20.70
CA LEU A 59 5.30 36.70 -19.47
C LEU A 59 6.26 37.90 -19.19
N PRO A 60 5.78 39.15 -19.23
CA PRO A 60 6.59 40.32 -18.95
C PRO A 60 6.88 40.48 -17.44
N SER A 61 8.02 41.10 -17.10
CA SER A 61 8.44 41.39 -15.72
C SER A 61 7.48 42.26 -14.89
N TRP A 62 6.51 42.93 -15.53
CA TRP A 62 5.50 43.80 -14.90
C TRP A 62 4.12 43.13 -14.71
N ALA A 63 3.92 41.89 -15.19
CA ALA A 63 2.74 41.07 -14.88
C ALA A 63 2.76 40.49 -13.45
N GLY A 64 3.54 41.12 -12.54
CA GLY A 64 4.02 40.54 -11.29
C GLY A 64 2.96 40.00 -10.34
N TRP A 65 1.75 40.56 -10.29
CA TRP A 65 0.69 40.02 -9.41
C TRP A 65 -0.11 38.90 -10.08
N LEU A 66 -0.41 38.96 -11.39
CA LEU A 66 -1.07 37.87 -12.11
C LEU A 66 -0.13 36.68 -12.30
N GLY A 67 1.17 36.94 -12.52
CA GLY A 67 2.22 35.93 -12.51
C GLY A 67 2.41 35.30 -11.13
N VAL A 68 2.37 36.09 -10.05
CA VAL A 68 2.39 35.55 -8.67
C VAL A 68 1.13 34.75 -8.37
N VAL A 69 -0.05 35.23 -8.75
CA VAL A 69 -1.32 34.51 -8.56
C VAL A 69 -1.30 33.21 -9.36
N ALA A 70 -0.91 33.24 -10.64
CA ALA A 70 -0.75 32.05 -11.48
C ALA A 70 0.33 31.11 -10.92
N ALA A 71 1.45 31.62 -10.41
CA ALA A 71 2.51 30.82 -9.78
C ALA A 71 2.07 30.22 -8.43
N VAL A 72 1.23 30.93 -7.67
CA VAL A 72 0.61 30.42 -6.44
C VAL A 72 -0.40 29.33 -6.78
N PHE A 73 -1.26 29.53 -7.78
CA PHE A 73 -2.20 28.49 -8.23
C PHE A 73 -1.49 27.30 -8.87
N ALA A 74 -0.44 27.53 -9.67
CA ALA A 74 0.40 26.48 -10.23
C ALA A 74 1.20 25.76 -9.13
N GLY A 75 1.70 26.48 -8.13
CA GLY A 75 2.41 25.93 -6.98
C GLY A 75 1.50 25.11 -6.07
N ILE A 76 0.27 25.57 -5.81
CA ILE A 76 -0.77 24.82 -5.10
C ILE A 76 -1.20 23.62 -5.93
N GLY A 77 -1.42 23.79 -7.23
CA GLY A 77 -1.77 22.70 -8.15
C GLY A 77 -0.69 21.63 -8.20
N LEU A 78 0.58 22.03 -8.26
CA LEU A 78 1.74 21.15 -8.19
C LEU A 78 1.86 20.47 -6.82
N ALA A 79 1.68 21.20 -5.72
CA ALA A 79 1.71 20.64 -4.37
C ALA A 79 0.59 19.61 -4.16
N LEU A 80 -0.62 19.89 -4.65
CA LEU A 80 -1.75 18.97 -4.62
C LEU A 80 -1.49 17.75 -5.52
N ALA A 81 -0.92 17.94 -6.71
CA ALA A 81 -0.56 16.84 -7.60
C ALA A 81 0.53 15.96 -6.97
N LEU A 82 1.57 16.56 -6.37
CA LEU A 82 2.61 15.83 -5.66
C LEU A 82 2.04 15.08 -4.45
N ALA A 83 1.19 15.72 -3.64
CA ALA A 83 0.52 15.09 -2.51
C ALA A 83 -0.35 13.91 -2.96
N LEU A 84 -1.08 14.06 -4.07
CA LEU A 84 -1.87 13.02 -4.70
C LEU A 84 -1.01 11.84 -5.20
N LEU A 85 0.22 12.11 -5.65
CA LEU A 85 1.16 11.10 -6.15
C LEU A 85 1.91 10.34 -5.04
N VAL A 86 1.99 10.86 -3.81
CA VAL A 86 2.66 10.17 -2.68
C VAL A 86 2.05 8.79 -2.42
N ALA A 87 0.73 8.71 -2.33
CA ALA A 87 0.06 7.44 -2.02
C ALA A 87 0.19 6.39 -3.15
N PRO A 88 -0.03 6.73 -4.45
CA PRO A 88 0.23 5.86 -5.58
C PRO A 88 1.68 5.34 -5.66
N VAL A 89 2.66 6.20 -5.40
CA VAL A 89 4.08 5.80 -5.39
C VAL A 89 4.34 4.83 -4.24
N THR A 90 3.84 5.13 -3.04
CA THR A 90 3.99 4.26 -1.86
C THR A 90 3.34 2.89 -2.09
N ALA A 91 2.20 2.87 -2.77
CA ALA A 91 1.48 1.69 -3.19
C ALA A 91 2.28 0.81 -4.17
N LEU A 92 2.85 1.42 -5.22
CA LEU A 92 3.69 0.74 -6.21
C LEU A 92 4.92 0.12 -5.53
N VAL A 93 5.56 0.88 -4.65
CA VAL A 93 6.69 0.44 -3.82
C VAL A 93 6.29 -0.76 -2.98
N ALA A 94 5.19 -0.66 -2.23
CA ALA A 94 4.71 -1.76 -1.40
C ALA A 94 4.47 -3.04 -2.20
N GLY A 95 3.87 -2.95 -3.40
CA GLY A 95 3.63 -4.09 -4.28
C GLY A 95 4.91 -4.79 -4.75
N LEU A 96 5.98 -4.03 -5.03
CA LEU A 96 7.26 -4.58 -5.49
C LEU A 96 8.04 -5.32 -4.39
N PHE A 97 7.89 -4.93 -3.12
CA PHE A 97 8.67 -5.50 -2.01
C PHE A 97 7.87 -6.45 -1.12
N LEU A 98 6.56 -6.56 -1.32
CA LEU A 98 5.71 -7.40 -0.50
C LEU A 98 6.15 -8.86 -0.52
N ASP A 99 6.59 -9.36 -1.67
CA ASP A 99 7.07 -10.74 -1.79
C ASP A 99 8.35 -11.00 -1.00
N ASP A 100 9.31 -10.06 -1.04
CA ASP A 100 10.55 -10.14 -0.24
C ASP A 100 10.23 -10.14 1.27
N ILE A 101 9.29 -9.28 1.70
CA ILE A 101 8.88 -9.19 3.10
C ILE A 101 8.17 -10.47 3.54
N ALA A 102 7.25 -10.96 2.71
CA ALA A 102 6.49 -12.17 3.00
C ALA A 102 7.38 -13.41 3.09
N GLU A 103 8.39 -13.53 2.21
CA GLU A 103 9.36 -14.62 2.28
C GLU A 103 10.17 -14.61 3.58
N VAL A 104 10.59 -13.42 4.05
CA VAL A 104 11.27 -13.30 5.34
C VAL A 104 10.36 -13.74 6.48
N VAL A 105 9.09 -13.33 6.48
CA VAL A 105 8.11 -13.74 7.50
C VAL A 105 7.87 -15.24 7.47
N GLU A 106 7.69 -15.83 6.29
CA GLU A 106 7.49 -17.28 6.13
C GLU A 106 8.67 -18.06 6.69
N ARG A 107 9.91 -17.67 6.34
CA ARG A 107 11.12 -18.36 6.81
C ARG A 107 11.35 -18.22 8.31
N THR A 108 10.95 -17.12 8.92
CA THR A 108 11.27 -16.80 10.33
C THR A 108 10.15 -17.15 11.29
N ASP A 109 8.89 -16.84 10.94
CA ASP A 109 7.72 -17.06 11.80
C ASP A 109 7.05 -18.42 11.52
N TYR A 110 7.18 -18.96 10.31
CA TYR A 110 6.51 -20.20 9.89
C TYR A 110 7.48 -21.20 9.19
N PRO A 111 8.61 -21.58 9.81
CA PRO A 111 9.63 -22.41 9.16
C PRO A 111 9.15 -23.83 8.81
N ALA A 112 8.06 -24.30 9.43
CA ALA A 112 7.48 -25.62 9.19
C ALA A 112 6.39 -25.62 8.09
N ASP A 113 5.96 -24.45 7.63
CA ASP A 113 4.95 -24.33 6.58
C ASP A 113 5.62 -24.39 5.20
N PRO A 114 4.93 -24.91 4.16
CA PRO A 114 5.41 -24.77 2.79
C PRO A 114 5.52 -23.28 2.43
N PRO A 115 6.64 -22.84 1.81
CA PRO A 115 6.81 -21.45 1.42
C PRO A 115 5.77 -21.06 0.37
N GLY A 116 5.33 -19.81 0.43
CA GLY A 116 4.46 -19.23 -0.58
C GLY A 116 5.17 -19.12 -1.92
N ARG A 117 4.41 -19.11 -3.01
CA ARG A 117 4.98 -18.84 -4.34
C ARG A 117 5.05 -17.33 -4.56
N ALA A 118 6.22 -16.83 -4.93
CA ALA A 118 6.39 -15.46 -5.35
C ALA A 118 5.48 -15.16 -6.55
N MET A 119 4.88 -13.97 -6.58
CA MET A 119 4.00 -13.59 -7.66
C MET A 119 4.84 -13.25 -8.91
N PRO A 120 4.43 -13.66 -10.12
CA PRO A 120 5.15 -13.26 -11.34
C PRO A 120 5.26 -11.75 -11.43
N ALA A 121 6.45 -11.22 -11.76
CA ALA A 121 6.71 -9.78 -11.76
C ALA A 121 5.71 -8.96 -12.60
N LEU A 122 5.28 -9.50 -13.74
CA LEU A 122 4.27 -8.86 -14.59
C LEU A 122 2.89 -8.82 -13.94
N ALA A 123 2.51 -9.87 -13.22
CA ALA A 123 1.25 -9.91 -12.47
C ALA A 123 1.30 -8.94 -11.27
N ALA A 124 2.44 -8.87 -10.58
CA ALA A 124 2.69 -7.88 -9.52
C ALA A 124 2.61 -6.44 -10.03
N LEU A 125 3.23 -6.15 -11.19
CA LEU A 125 3.14 -4.85 -11.83
C LEU A 125 1.69 -4.49 -12.20
N TRP A 126 0.96 -5.40 -12.84
CA TRP A 126 -0.42 -5.17 -13.24
C TRP A 126 -1.35 -4.90 -12.05
N LEU A 127 -1.18 -5.66 -10.97
CA LEU A 127 -1.97 -5.47 -9.76
C LEU A 127 -1.61 -4.16 -9.07
N SER A 128 -0.32 -3.78 -9.08
CA SER A 128 0.14 -2.49 -8.56
C SER A 128 -0.44 -1.31 -9.36
N ILE A 129 -0.56 -1.42 -10.68
CA ILE A 129 -1.22 -0.41 -11.55
C ILE A 129 -2.71 -0.31 -11.23
N LYS A 130 -3.41 -1.44 -11.04
CA LYS A 130 -4.82 -1.42 -10.62
C LYS A 130 -4.99 -0.75 -9.26
N PHE A 131 -4.12 -1.06 -8.31
CA PHE A 131 -4.13 -0.45 -6.99
C PHE A 131 -3.84 1.05 -7.07
N LEU A 132 -2.88 1.47 -7.89
CA LEU A 132 -2.61 2.88 -8.20
C LEU A 132 -3.87 3.62 -8.65
N GLY A 133 -4.65 3.04 -9.57
CA GLY A 133 -5.93 3.62 -10.00
C GLY A 133 -6.93 3.77 -8.85
N VAL A 134 -7.05 2.75 -7.98
CA VAL A 134 -7.93 2.80 -6.81
C VAL A 134 -7.47 3.87 -5.80
N VAL A 135 -6.16 3.99 -5.58
CA VAL A 135 -5.57 4.99 -4.67
C VAL A 135 -5.78 6.40 -5.20
N ILE A 136 -5.63 6.63 -6.51
CA ILE A 136 -5.92 7.93 -7.14
C ILE A 136 -7.39 8.30 -6.91
N LEU A 137 -8.33 7.39 -7.20
CA LEU A 137 -9.75 7.62 -6.96
C LEU A 137 -10.05 7.90 -5.48
N GLY A 138 -9.43 7.15 -4.57
CA GLY A 138 -9.56 7.34 -3.13
C GLY A 138 -9.05 8.71 -2.67
N ASN A 139 -7.93 9.18 -3.20
CA ASN A 139 -7.38 10.49 -2.85
C ASN A 139 -8.18 11.65 -3.46
N ILE A 140 -8.72 11.51 -4.67
CA ILE A 140 -9.64 12.50 -5.25
C ILE A 140 -10.87 12.62 -4.33
N LEU A 141 -11.44 11.50 -3.89
CA LEU A 141 -12.56 11.52 -2.95
C LEU A 141 -12.16 12.17 -1.61
N ALA A 142 -10.96 11.87 -1.09
CA ALA A 142 -10.45 12.49 0.13
C ALA A 142 -10.28 14.00 -0.02
N LEU A 143 -9.81 14.47 -1.18
CA LEU A 143 -9.69 15.90 -1.50
C LEU A 143 -11.06 16.59 -1.48
N LEU A 144 -12.10 15.94 -2.01
CA LEU A 144 -13.48 16.44 -1.95
C LEU A 144 -14.03 16.47 -0.51
N MET A 145 -13.64 15.49 0.32
CA MET A 145 -14.05 15.46 1.73
C MET A 145 -13.33 16.52 2.56
N LEU A 146 -12.17 17.02 2.12
CA LEU A 146 -11.35 18.02 2.81
C LEU A 146 -12.14 19.30 3.17
N LEU A 147 -13.19 19.60 2.39
CA LEU A 147 -14.10 20.73 2.59
C LEU A 147 -15.05 20.57 3.79
N LEU A 148 -15.20 19.38 4.37
CA LEU A 148 -16.07 19.14 5.54
C LEU A 148 -15.22 18.98 6.82
N PRO A 149 -15.23 19.98 7.74
CA PRO A 149 -14.49 19.89 8.99
C PRO A 149 -14.97 18.71 9.85
N GLY A 150 -14.03 17.95 10.40
CA GLY A 150 -14.30 16.77 11.24
C GLY A 150 -14.52 15.45 10.48
N VAL A 151 -15.02 15.51 9.25
CA VAL A 151 -15.25 14.32 8.40
C VAL A 151 -13.95 13.70 7.90
N ASN A 152 -12.91 14.52 7.72
CA ASN A 152 -11.61 14.12 7.17
C ASN A 152 -10.90 13.01 7.95
N VAL A 153 -10.96 13.06 9.29
CA VAL A 153 -10.28 12.05 10.12
C VAL A 153 -10.98 10.71 9.97
N ALA A 154 -12.31 10.68 10.10
CA ALA A 154 -13.08 9.45 9.90
C ALA A 154 -12.90 8.90 8.48
N ALA A 155 -13.00 9.75 7.46
CA ALA A 155 -12.77 9.38 6.07
C ALA A 155 -11.38 8.81 5.84
N PHE A 156 -10.34 9.44 6.39
CA PHE A 156 -8.95 8.96 6.31
C PHE A 156 -8.84 7.53 6.82
N PHE A 157 -9.33 7.25 8.04
CA PHE A 157 -9.23 5.91 8.62
C PHE A 157 -10.08 4.89 7.89
N LEU A 158 -11.33 5.23 7.53
CA LEU A 158 -12.23 4.29 6.85
C LEU A 158 -11.74 3.95 5.44
N VAL A 159 -11.36 4.96 4.65
CA VAL A 159 -10.89 4.76 3.27
C VAL A 159 -9.55 4.04 3.26
N ASN A 160 -8.54 4.54 3.99
CA ASN A 160 -7.24 3.87 4.03
C ASN A 160 -7.32 2.49 4.68
N GLY A 161 -8.09 2.34 5.75
CA GLY A 161 -8.30 1.05 6.39
C GLY A 161 -8.94 0.02 5.46
N TYR A 162 -9.95 0.42 4.69
CA TYR A 162 -10.55 -0.46 3.70
C TYR A 162 -9.60 -0.80 2.55
N LEU A 163 -8.94 0.20 1.98
CA LEU A 163 -8.04 0.02 0.84
C LEU A 163 -6.82 -0.83 1.20
N LEU A 164 -6.09 -0.45 2.25
CA LEU A 164 -4.90 -1.15 2.71
C LEU A 164 -5.26 -2.55 3.21
N GLY A 165 -6.34 -2.67 3.97
CA GLY A 165 -6.84 -3.96 4.45
C GLY A 165 -7.09 -4.92 3.30
N ARG A 166 -7.88 -4.49 2.30
CA ARG A 166 -8.23 -5.29 1.14
C ARG A 166 -7.00 -5.72 0.34
N GLU A 167 -6.14 -4.76 0.01
CA GLU A 167 -5.05 -4.96 -0.94
C GLU A 167 -3.93 -5.84 -0.34
N PHE A 168 -3.40 -5.46 0.83
CA PHE A 168 -2.31 -6.20 1.47
C PHE A 168 -2.75 -7.61 1.88
N PHE A 169 -4.02 -7.81 2.24
CA PHE A 169 -4.53 -9.15 2.51
C PHE A 169 -4.63 -10.00 1.24
N GLU A 170 -5.14 -9.46 0.14
CA GLU A 170 -5.21 -10.20 -1.13
C GLU A 170 -3.81 -10.57 -1.60
N PHE A 171 -2.84 -9.65 -1.53
CA PHE A 171 -1.44 -9.94 -1.82
C PHE A 171 -0.86 -11.06 -0.94
N ALA A 172 -1.02 -10.96 0.37
CA ALA A 172 -0.55 -11.99 1.30
C ALA A 172 -1.20 -13.35 1.01
N ALA A 173 -2.49 -13.36 0.67
CA ALA A 173 -3.21 -14.59 0.36
C ALA A 173 -2.81 -15.21 -0.98
N MET A 174 -2.55 -14.39 -2.00
CA MET A 174 -2.21 -14.87 -3.35
C MET A 174 -0.90 -15.65 -3.42
N ARG A 175 -0.03 -15.51 -2.41
CA ARG A 175 1.16 -16.35 -2.25
C ARG A 175 0.84 -17.83 -2.00
N PHE A 176 -0.33 -18.13 -1.45
CA PHE A 176 -0.73 -19.49 -1.06
C PHE A 176 -1.90 -20.04 -1.85
N ARG A 177 -2.65 -19.19 -2.56
CA ARG A 177 -3.85 -19.60 -3.30
C ARG A 177 -4.09 -18.71 -4.53
N PRO A 178 -4.83 -19.19 -5.55
CA PRO A 178 -5.19 -18.39 -6.70
C PRO A 178 -5.97 -17.10 -6.34
N GLU A 179 -5.90 -16.09 -7.21
CA GLU A 179 -6.55 -14.79 -7.01
C GLU A 179 -8.04 -14.90 -6.65
N ALA A 180 -8.78 -15.77 -7.33
CA ALA A 180 -10.20 -15.97 -7.07
C ALA A 180 -10.48 -16.47 -5.65
N GLU A 181 -9.64 -17.39 -5.15
CA GLU A 181 -9.75 -17.94 -3.79
C GLU A 181 -9.30 -16.93 -2.73
N ALA A 182 -8.27 -16.13 -3.03
CA ALA A 182 -7.83 -15.02 -2.16
C ALA A 182 -8.95 -13.99 -1.97
N ARG A 183 -9.60 -13.57 -3.08
CA ARG A 183 -10.75 -12.67 -3.04
C ARG A 183 -11.93 -13.29 -2.28
N ALA A 184 -12.21 -14.57 -2.46
CA ALA A 184 -13.27 -15.26 -1.73
C ALA A 184 -12.99 -15.32 -0.22
N MET A 185 -11.77 -15.65 0.17
CA MET A 185 -11.34 -15.67 1.58
C MET A 185 -11.46 -14.29 2.22
N ARG A 186 -11.04 -13.23 1.51
CA ARG A 186 -11.19 -11.85 1.98
C ARG A 186 -12.65 -11.50 2.21
N ARG A 187 -13.55 -11.83 1.26
CA ARG A 187 -14.98 -11.55 1.39
C ARG A 187 -15.60 -12.23 2.62
N ARG A 188 -15.21 -13.48 2.91
CA ARG A 188 -15.67 -14.22 4.09
C ARG A 188 -15.16 -13.61 5.41
N ASN A 189 -13.97 -13.00 5.40
CA ASN A 189 -13.32 -12.44 6.58
C ASN A 189 -13.26 -10.91 6.54
N GLY A 190 -14.19 -10.25 5.85
CA GLY A 190 -14.11 -8.83 5.50
C GLY A 190 -13.96 -7.88 6.70
N LEU A 191 -14.69 -8.12 7.79
CA LEU A 191 -14.59 -7.31 9.02
C LEU A 191 -13.21 -7.43 9.68
N THR A 192 -12.64 -8.64 9.72
CA THR A 192 -11.31 -8.88 10.28
C THR A 192 -10.23 -8.21 9.42
N VAL A 193 -10.35 -8.34 8.11
CA VAL A 193 -9.43 -7.71 7.14
C VAL A 193 -9.51 -6.18 7.23
N PHE A 194 -10.72 -5.63 7.33
CA PHE A 194 -10.94 -4.20 7.52
C PHE A 194 -10.36 -3.71 8.84
N GLY A 195 -10.59 -4.42 9.95
CA GLY A 195 -10.02 -4.08 11.25
C GLY A 195 -8.49 -4.10 11.25
N ALA A 196 -7.87 -5.07 10.56
CA ALA A 196 -6.42 -5.08 10.34
C ALA A 196 -5.95 -3.89 9.51
N GLY A 197 -6.71 -3.54 8.47
CA GLY A 197 -6.48 -2.33 7.68
C GLY A 197 -6.55 -1.05 8.51
N LEU A 198 -7.47 -0.94 9.47
CA LEU A 198 -7.53 0.21 10.38
C LEU A 198 -6.27 0.35 11.25
N VAL A 199 -5.69 -0.77 11.70
CA VAL A 199 -4.41 -0.76 12.43
C VAL A 199 -3.28 -0.28 11.54
N ILE A 200 -3.25 -0.73 10.27
CA ILE A 200 -2.27 -0.24 9.29
C ILE A 200 -2.47 1.26 9.04
N ALA A 201 -3.72 1.74 8.91
CA ALA A 201 -4.02 3.16 8.73
C ALA A 201 -3.59 4.00 9.94
N ALA A 202 -3.70 3.48 11.17
CA ALA A 202 -3.18 4.14 12.36
C ALA A 202 -1.65 4.23 12.36
N PHE A 203 -0.98 3.19 11.88
CA PHE A 203 0.48 3.19 11.71
C PHE A 203 0.92 4.20 10.64
N LEU A 204 0.20 4.23 9.51
CA LEU A 204 0.38 5.18 8.40
C LEU A 204 0.24 6.64 8.86
N ALA A 205 -0.70 6.92 9.78
CA ALA A 205 -0.98 8.27 10.26
C ALA A 205 0.18 8.90 11.04
N VAL A 206 1.11 8.10 11.56
CA VAL A 206 2.27 8.60 12.32
C VAL A 206 3.42 8.87 11.34
N PRO A 207 3.89 10.13 11.18
CA PRO A 207 4.80 10.51 10.10
C PRO A 207 6.08 9.69 10.01
N LEU A 208 6.73 9.42 11.15
CA LEU A 208 7.98 8.63 11.17
C LEU A 208 7.73 7.13 10.95
N LEU A 209 6.60 6.61 11.43
CA LEU A 209 6.22 5.22 11.23
C LEU A 209 5.70 4.97 9.82
N ASN A 210 5.23 6.00 9.12
CA ASN A 210 4.73 5.92 7.76
C ASN A 210 5.73 5.20 6.82
N LEU A 211 7.02 5.51 6.95
CA LEU A 211 8.09 4.87 6.16
C LEU A 211 8.20 3.36 6.37
N LEU A 212 7.78 2.85 7.53
CA LEU A 212 7.78 1.44 7.88
C LEU A 212 6.43 0.76 7.58
N THR A 213 5.40 1.52 7.20
CA THR A 213 4.04 1.00 6.94
C THR A 213 4.02 -0.14 5.94
N PRO A 214 4.73 -0.10 4.79
CA PRO A 214 4.69 -1.21 3.83
C PRO A 214 5.22 -2.52 4.43
N LEU A 215 6.30 -2.45 5.21
CA LEU A 215 6.89 -3.59 5.90
C LEU A 215 5.95 -4.13 6.98
N PHE A 216 5.41 -3.23 7.79
CA PHE A 216 4.45 -3.57 8.84
C PHE A 216 3.18 -4.22 8.24
N ALA A 217 2.60 -3.62 7.20
CA ALA A 217 1.39 -4.06 6.55
C ALA A 217 1.55 -5.44 5.91
N ALA A 218 2.63 -5.66 5.16
CA ALA A 218 2.92 -6.96 4.56
C ALA A 218 3.09 -8.05 5.63
N ALA A 219 3.93 -7.80 6.65
CA ALA A 219 4.17 -8.78 7.70
C ALA A 219 2.92 -9.09 8.53
N MET A 220 2.14 -8.06 8.84
CA MET A 220 0.88 -8.20 9.58
C MET A 220 -0.14 -9.00 8.77
N MET A 221 -0.28 -8.74 7.46
CA MET A 221 -1.26 -9.42 6.62
C MET A 221 -0.88 -10.87 6.30
N VAL A 222 0.41 -11.19 6.17
CA VAL A 222 0.88 -12.58 6.08
C VAL A 222 0.54 -13.35 7.35
N ASN A 223 0.84 -12.78 8.52
CA ASN A 223 0.47 -13.39 9.80
C ASN A 223 -1.05 -13.55 9.92
N LEU A 224 -1.82 -12.52 9.58
CA LEU A 224 -3.29 -12.59 9.60
C LEU A 224 -3.82 -13.68 8.67
N HIS A 225 -3.27 -13.79 7.46
CA HIS A 225 -3.61 -14.84 6.50
C HIS A 225 -3.40 -16.23 7.10
N LYS A 226 -2.19 -16.49 7.64
CA LYS A 226 -1.84 -17.79 8.26
C LYS A 226 -2.78 -18.14 9.40
N MET A 227 -3.10 -17.17 10.26
CA MET A 227 -4.04 -17.39 11.36
C MET A 227 -5.46 -17.70 10.87
N ILE A 228 -5.96 -17.02 9.83
CA ILE A 228 -7.29 -17.30 9.26
C ILE A 228 -7.31 -18.66 8.58
N ALA A 229 -6.28 -18.99 7.80
CA ALA A 229 -6.15 -20.30 7.15
C ALA A 229 -6.15 -21.44 8.18
N ALA A 230 -5.36 -21.31 9.26
CA ALA A 230 -5.32 -22.30 10.33
C ALA A 230 -6.66 -22.43 11.08
N ARG A 231 -7.44 -21.35 11.18
CA ARG A 231 -8.80 -21.40 11.75
C ARG A 231 -9.76 -22.15 10.82
N GLU A 232 -9.75 -21.83 9.53
CA GLU A 232 -10.58 -22.49 8.52
C GLU A 232 -10.27 -23.99 8.41
N SER A 233 -8.99 -24.38 8.43
CA SER A 233 -8.58 -25.80 8.45
C SER A 233 -9.06 -26.53 9.69
N ARG A 234 -9.01 -25.89 10.88
CA ARG A 234 -9.52 -26.49 12.12
C ARG A 234 -11.04 -26.69 12.11
N LEU A 235 -11.77 -25.77 11.49
CA LEU A 235 -13.23 -25.87 11.35
C LEU A 235 -13.64 -26.91 10.30
N ALA A 236 -12.79 -27.18 9.32
CA ALA A 236 -13.01 -28.19 8.28
C ALA A 236 -12.59 -29.60 8.70
N ALA A 237 -11.79 -29.76 9.75
CA ALA A 237 -11.38 -31.07 10.25
C ALA A 237 -12.59 -31.80 10.87
N PRO A 238 -12.91 -33.05 10.46
CA PRO A 238 -13.98 -33.80 11.07
C PRO A 238 -13.69 -33.97 12.57
N ALA A 239 -14.68 -33.70 13.41
CA ALA A 239 -14.58 -33.86 14.86
C ALA A 239 -14.02 -35.26 15.15
N ALA A 240 -12.78 -35.31 15.68
CA ALA A 240 -12.11 -36.56 15.96
C ALA A 240 -13.02 -37.39 16.87
N ALA A 241 -13.55 -38.50 16.35
CA ALA A 241 -14.38 -39.42 17.10
C ALA A 241 -13.61 -39.85 18.37
N PRO A 242 -14.27 -39.99 19.52
CA PRO A 242 -13.60 -40.42 20.74
C PRO A 242 -12.90 -41.75 20.45
N ARG A 243 -11.59 -41.82 20.67
CA ARG A 243 -10.88 -43.10 20.67
C ARG A 243 -11.48 -43.93 21.80
N VAL A 244 -12.36 -44.86 21.43
CA VAL A 244 -12.83 -45.90 22.34
C VAL A 244 -11.60 -46.77 22.62
N ALA A 245 -11.02 -46.59 23.79
CA ALA A 245 -10.01 -47.50 24.32
C ALA A 245 -10.72 -48.83 24.60
N GLY A 246 -10.35 -49.86 23.84
CA GLY A 246 -10.68 -51.26 24.09
C GLY A 246 -9.43 -52.00 24.53
#